data_AF-A0A9E7L0P6-F1
#
_entry.id   AF-A0A9E7L0P6-F1
#
_cell.length_a   1.000
_cell.length_b   1.000
_cell.length_c   1.000
_cell.angle_alpha   90.00
_cell.angle_beta   90.00
_cell.angle_gamma   90.00
#
_symmetry.space_group_name_H-M   'P 1'
#
loop_
_entity.id
_entity.type
_entity.pdbx_description
1 polymer ?
#
loop_
_entity_poly.entity_id
_entity_poly.type
_entity_poly.pdbx_seq_one_letter_code
_entity_poly.pdbx_strand_id
1 'polypeptide(L)'
;MQQSSEDSRICVDIYDDAGIGGGASGASGGLLHPYSPKARLLWRGLECWRECIDLLIFANRAVEARASSSAPQDSFCSFKERIVWKRGIIRPASQKNVDILRENAQSFSESCYLELLDRSAAQYLVPDLCVPLDLAVYMPLAMNIHPKRYLQALFLACNDLADCEEREIYLFKESINSLHQLSEEYDAVVICLGAKVDKLPQLSGKLPLRTCRGVIAKLQLPSGLPGEYDHQRPSILSDAWLAFREPRSVLVGSTWDWSSKDYASSVSEEEASRAMEELMPKASAVYPPIRNWAFVGAQAGLRAMPPLTPYGSLPLLGCVDDIIGESVKCRHWLVGGLGSRGLLYHGLVGKLTAQAVLSSSESVLPSEFTQWKSMSK
;
A
#
# COMPACT_ATOMS: atom_id res chain seq x y z
N MET A 1 -22.84 9.20 6.52
CA MET A 1 -22.59 9.76 7.86
C MET A 1 -23.95 9.91 8.51
N GLN A 2 -24.29 9.07 9.48
CA GLN A 2 -25.47 9.30 10.31
C GLN A 2 -25.19 8.69 11.68
N GLN A 3 -25.31 9.56 12.69
CA GLN A 3 -25.31 9.33 14.14
C GLN A 3 -24.01 8.79 14.77
N SER A 4 -23.02 9.68 14.95
CA SER A 4 -22.32 9.72 16.24
C SER A 4 -23.07 10.70 17.13
N SER A 5 -23.40 10.28 18.36
CA SER A 5 -23.95 11.15 19.40
C SER A 5 -23.07 12.39 19.58
N GLU A 6 -23.69 13.55 19.79
CA GLU A 6 -23.09 14.89 19.91
C GLU A 6 -22.11 15.10 21.08
N ASP A 7 -21.49 14.08 21.69
CA ASP A 7 -20.83 14.27 23.00
C ASP A 7 -19.58 13.42 23.32
N SER A 8 -18.94 12.78 22.34
CA SER A 8 -17.66 12.10 22.58
C SER A 8 -16.50 12.84 21.93
N ARG A 9 -15.77 13.60 22.74
CA ARG A 9 -14.44 14.12 22.39
C ARG A 9 -13.55 12.94 22.03
N ILE A 10 -13.14 12.84 20.77
CA ILE A 10 -12.24 11.78 20.30
C ILE A 10 -10.81 12.31 20.40
N CYS A 11 -9.97 11.57 21.13
CA CYS A 11 -8.52 11.76 21.16
C CYS A 11 -7.85 10.51 20.56
N VAL A 12 -6.89 10.70 19.65
CA VAL A 12 -6.18 9.61 18.96
C VAL A 12 -4.68 9.78 19.14
N ASP A 13 -4.08 8.85 19.89
CA ASP A 13 -2.64 8.78 20.05
C ASP A 13 -2.04 7.70 19.16
N ILE A 14 -1.07 8.09 18.33
CA ILE A 14 -0.38 7.20 17.40
C ILE A 14 1.06 6.99 17.89
N TYR A 15 1.42 5.74 18.18
CA TYR A 15 2.77 5.35 18.56
C TYR A 15 3.48 4.65 17.39
N ASP A 16 4.55 5.25 16.86
CA ASP A 16 5.38 4.65 15.81
C ASP A 16 6.84 5.12 15.91
N ASP A 17 7.76 4.20 16.22
CA ASP A 17 9.20 4.44 16.37
C ASP A 17 9.87 4.99 15.10
N ALA A 18 9.36 4.64 13.92
CA ALA A 18 9.88 5.08 12.63
C ALA A 18 9.13 6.30 12.07
N GLY A 19 7.98 6.64 12.67
CA GLY A 19 7.08 7.70 12.24
C GLY A 19 6.31 7.36 10.95
N ILE A 20 5.52 8.33 10.49
CA ILE A 20 4.61 8.15 9.35
C ILE A 20 5.35 7.68 8.09
N GLY A 21 4.99 6.47 7.64
CA GLY A 21 5.57 5.85 6.46
C GLY A 21 7.02 5.38 6.64
N GLY A 22 7.49 5.15 7.87
CA GLY A 22 8.82 4.62 8.15
C GLY A 22 8.99 3.12 7.85
N GLY A 23 7.89 2.36 7.81
CA GLY A 23 7.89 0.93 7.51
C GLY A 23 7.64 0.57 6.04
N ALA A 24 7.19 -0.68 5.82
CA ALA A 24 6.91 -1.22 4.48
C ALA A 24 5.94 -0.36 3.65
N SER A 25 5.00 0.33 4.31
CA SER A 25 4.03 1.22 3.66
C SER A 25 4.72 2.33 2.87
N GLY A 26 5.76 2.96 3.43
CA GLY A 26 6.51 4.03 2.76
C GLY A 26 7.50 3.53 1.71
N ALA A 27 7.99 2.29 1.85
CA ALA A 27 8.93 1.67 0.91
C ALA A 27 8.27 1.10 -0.36
N SER A 28 6.95 0.95 -0.38
CA SER A 28 6.22 0.26 -1.47
C SER A 28 6.40 0.92 -2.87
N GLY A 29 6.04 0.19 -3.92
CA GLY A 29 6.13 0.66 -5.31
C GLY A 29 5.05 1.66 -5.74
N GLY A 30 4.02 1.86 -4.91
CA GLY A 30 2.99 2.87 -5.17
C GLY A 30 1.98 2.54 -6.28
N LEU A 31 1.98 1.31 -6.80
CA LEU A 31 1.05 0.91 -7.87
C LEU A 31 -0.34 0.62 -7.30
N LEU A 32 -1.28 1.52 -7.55
CA LEU A 32 -2.65 1.43 -7.05
C LEU A 32 -3.61 1.01 -8.17
N HIS A 33 -4.22 -0.15 -8.00
CA HIS A 33 -5.26 -0.70 -8.87
C HIS A 33 -6.05 -1.81 -8.14
N PRO A 34 -7.33 -2.06 -8.48
CA PRO A 34 -8.18 -3.02 -7.77
C PRO A 34 -8.15 -4.45 -8.34
N TYR A 35 -7.18 -4.76 -9.20
CA TYR A 35 -7.16 -6.01 -9.96
C TYR A 35 -6.11 -7.00 -9.47
N SER A 36 -6.43 -8.28 -9.60
CA SER A 36 -5.49 -9.38 -9.43
C SER A 36 -4.47 -9.44 -10.59
N PRO A 37 -3.38 -10.22 -10.48
CA PRO A 37 -2.46 -10.47 -11.60
C PRO A 37 -3.11 -11.07 -12.86
N LYS A 38 -4.35 -11.58 -12.72
CA LYS A 38 -5.18 -12.15 -13.80
C LYS A 38 -6.22 -11.16 -14.34
N ALA A 39 -6.08 -9.86 -14.02
CA ALA A 39 -7.02 -8.79 -14.35
C ALA A 39 -8.46 -8.96 -13.82
N ARG A 40 -8.71 -9.97 -12.99
CA ARG A 40 -9.98 -10.06 -12.24
C ARG A 40 -10.01 -9.02 -11.12
N LEU A 41 -11.13 -8.33 -10.97
CA LEU A 41 -11.40 -7.48 -9.82
C LEU A 41 -11.23 -8.27 -8.51
N LEU A 42 -10.51 -7.68 -7.54
CA LEU A 42 -10.31 -8.28 -6.23
C LEU A 42 -11.61 -8.31 -5.42
N TRP A 43 -11.65 -9.16 -4.39
CA TRP A 43 -12.80 -9.19 -3.47
C TRP A 43 -13.02 -7.81 -2.84
N ARG A 44 -14.26 -7.31 -2.94
CA ARG A 44 -14.63 -5.92 -2.62
C ARG A 44 -13.74 -4.84 -3.27
N GLY A 45 -13.13 -5.15 -4.41
CA GLY A 45 -12.17 -4.27 -5.09
C GLY A 45 -12.72 -2.89 -5.45
N LEU A 46 -14.00 -2.79 -5.85
CA LEU A 46 -14.65 -1.50 -6.15
C LEU A 46 -14.80 -0.63 -4.92
N GLU A 47 -15.13 -1.22 -3.78
CA GLU A 47 -15.30 -0.48 -2.54
C GLU A 47 -13.95 -0.04 -1.99
N CYS A 48 -12.96 -0.93 -1.96
CA CYS A 48 -11.58 -0.57 -1.62
C CYS A 48 -11.07 0.56 -2.52
N TRP A 49 -11.35 0.49 -3.82
CA TRP A 49 -11.00 1.53 -4.78
C TRP A 49 -11.64 2.87 -4.40
N ARG A 50 -12.97 2.90 -4.19
CA ARG A 50 -13.69 4.12 -3.81
C ARG A 50 -13.12 4.76 -2.55
N GLU A 51 -13.01 3.99 -1.46
CA GLU A 51 -12.48 4.51 -0.18
C GLU A 51 -11.03 5.00 -0.34
N CYS A 52 -10.21 4.33 -1.15
CA CYS A 52 -8.84 4.76 -1.42
C CYS A 52 -8.80 6.07 -2.23
N ILE A 53 -9.68 6.24 -3.22
CA ILE A 53 -9.77 7.48 -4.00
C ILE A 53 -10.22 8.65 -3.12
N ASP A 54 -11.21 8.43 -2.25
CA ASP A 54 -11.67 9.45 -1.31
C ASP A 54 -10.53 9.92 -0.40
N LEU A 55 -9.76 8.98 0.18
CA LEU A 55 -8.58 9.30 0.99
C LEU A 55 -7.49 10.04 0.20
N LEU A 56 -7.29 9.71 -1.08
CA LEU A 56 -6.35 10.45 -1.94
C LEU A 56 -6.82 11.89 -2.21
N ILE A 57 -8.12 12.12 -2.32
CA ILE A 57 -8.68 13.47 -2.46
C ILE A 57 -8.39 14.28 -1.19
N PHE A 58 -8.64 13.71 0.00
CA PHE A 58 -8.32 14.37 1.28
C PHE A 58 -6.82 14.68 1.41
N ALA A 59 -5.95 13.71 1.12
CA ALA A 59 -4.51 13.90 1.17
C ALA A 59 -4.02 15.02 0.23
N ASN A 60 -4.53 15.06 -1.02
CA ASN A 60 -4.14 16.11 -1.96
C ASN A 60 -4.62 17.50 -1.49
N ARG A 61 -5.86 17.61 -1.02
CA ARG A 61 -6.42 18.88 -0.51
C ARG A 61 -5.60 19.44 0.66
N ALA A 62 -5.22 18.60 1.61
CA ALA A 62 -4.40 19.03 2.76
C ALA A 62 -3.05 19.61 2.31
N VAL A 63 -2.42 18.98 1.32
CA VAL A 63 -1.16 19.47 0.75
C VAL A 63 -1.33 20.78 -0.03
N GLU A 64 -2.37 20.89 -0.85
CA GLU A 64 -2.69 22.10 -1.61
C GLU A 64 -2.98 23.30 -0.69
N ALA A 65 -3.71 23.08 0.40
CA ALA A 65 -4.02 24.10 1.39
C ALA A 65 -2.74 24.64 2.05
N ARG A 66 -1.83 23.75 2.48
CA ARG A 66 -0.55 24.16 3.09
C ARG A 66 0.40 24.83 2.11
N ALA A 67 0.44 24.38 0.85
CA ALA A 67 1.24 25.03 -0.19
C ALA A 67 0.79 26.46 -0.51
N SER A 68 -0.51 26.75 -0.30
CA SER A 68 -1.10 28.07 -0.51
C SER A 68 -0.96 29.00 0.70
N SER A 69 -0.73 28.45 1.90
CA SER A 69 -0.46 29.23 3.10
C SER A 69 1.02 29.68 3.16
N SER A 70 1.29 30.96 3.33
CA SER A 70 2.63 31.54 3.51
C SER A 70 3.24 31.27 4.90
N ALA A 71 2.83 30.17 5.55
CA ALA A 71 3.26 29.81 6.89
C ALA A 71 4.72 29.30 6.88
N PRO A 72 5.48 29.51 7.98
CA PRO A 72 6.82 28.95 8.12
C PRO A 72 6.77 27.44 7.90
N GLN A 73 7.64 26.92 7.03
CA GLN A 73 7.74 25.47 6.82
C GLN A 73 8.17 24.83 8.14
N ASP A 74 7.27 24.06 8.75
CA ASP A 74 7.72 23.06 9.70
C ASP A 74 8.65 22.08 8.96
N SER A 75 9.82 21.86 9.55
CA SER A 75 10.95 21.06 9.06
C SER A 75 10.58 19.63 8.61
N PHE A 76 9.36 19.18 8.89
CA PHE A 76 8.92 17.82 8.67
C PHE A 76 8.61 17.45 7.21
N CYS A 77 8.24 18.37 6.31
CA CYS A 77 7.88 18.02 4.92
C CYS A 77 7.93 19.22 3.94
N SER A 78 8.83 19.18 2.95
CA SER A 78 8.69 20.00 1.73
C SER A 78 7.63 19.39 0.81
N PHE A 79 6.37 19.78 0.98
CA PHE A 79 5.24 19.29 0.18
C PHE A 79 5.17 19.84 -1.26
N LYS A 80 6.24 20.42 -1.80
CA LYS A 80 6.30 20.91 -3.19
C LYS A 80 6.24 19.78 -4.22
N GLU A 81 6.37 18.53 -3.79
CA GLU A 81 6.55 17.38 -4.66
C GLU A 81 5.27 16.55 -4.79
N ARG A 82 4.96 16.14 -6.03
CA ARG A 82 3.74 15.41 -6.39
C ARG A 82 3.58 14.09 -5.61
N ILE A 83 2.34 13.79 -5.23
CA ILE A 83 1.95 12.55 -4.52
C ILE A 83 1.37 11.50 -5.47
N VAL A 84 0.60 11.90 -6.49
CA VAL A 84 -0.15 10.99 -7.36
C VAL A 84 0.14 11.25 -8.83
N TRP A 85 0.26 10.17 -9.60
CA TRP A 85 0.37 10.17 -11.05
C TRP A 85 -0.75 9.33 -11.66
N LYS A 86 -1.69 10.00 -12.33
CA LYS A 86 -2.86 9.40 -12.99
C LYS A 86 -2.55 9.11 -14.46
N ARG A 87 -1.77 8.04 -14.70
CA ARG A 87 -1.26 7.68 -16.05
C ARG A 87 -1.75 6.30 -16.51
N GLY A 88 -2.48 5.60 -15.66
CA GLY A 88 -2.82 4.19 -15.84
C GLY A 88 -1.64 3.25 -15.59
N ILE A 89 -1.94 1.96 -15.71
CA ILE A 89 -0.98 0.86 -15.61
C ILE A 89 -1.25 -0.12 -16.75
N ILE A 90 -0.21 -0.55 -17.46
CA ILE A 90 -0.31 -1.55 -18.53
C ILE A 90 0.34 -2.88 -18.10
N ARG A 91 -0.28 -4.00 -18.47
CA ARG A 91 0.20 -5.35 -18.22
C ARG A 91 0.18 -6.17 -19.51
N PRO A 92 1.34 -6.40 -20.13
CA PRO A 92 1.45 -7.38 -21.22
C PRO A 92 1.03 -8.77 -20.74
N ALA A 93 0.30 -9.49 -21.58
CA ALA A 93 -0.11 -10.86 -21.29
C ALA A 93 1.10 -11.80 -21.32
N SER A 94 1.10 -12.76 -20.39
CA SER A 94 2.03 -13.88 -20.42
C SER A 94 1.29 -15.16 -20.80
N GLN A 95 2.04 -16.16 -21.26
CA GLN A 95 1.47 -17.44 -21.72
C GLN A 95 0.54 -18.10 -20.68
N LYS A 96 0.81 -17.87 -19.40
CA LYS A 96 0.07 -18.46 -18.28
C LYS A 96 -1.34 -17.89 -18.09
N ASN A 97 -1.63 -16.69 -18.62
CA ASN A 97 -2.83 -15.96 -18.25
C ASN A 97 -3.62 -15.37 -19.44
N VAL A 98 -3.21 -15.62 -20.69
CA VAL A 98 -3.80 -14.94 -21.87
C VAL A 98 -5.32 -15.08 -21.96
N ASP A 99 -5.85 -16.30 -21.86
CA ASP A 99 -7.29 -16.54 -22.00
C ASP A 99 -8.07 -15.94 -20.82
N ILE A 100 -7.54 -16.12 -19.61
CA ILE A 100 -8.13 -15.59 -18.38
C ILE A 100 -8.14 -14.05 -18.37
N LEU A 101 -7.09 -13.40 -18.90
CA LEU A 101 -7.03 -11.95 -19.01
C LEU A 101 -8.12 -11.44 -19.97
N ARG A 102 -8.29 -12.13 -21.11
CA ARG A 102 -9.29 -11.77 -22.13
C ARG A 102 -10.71 -11.90 -21.58
N GLU A 103 -11.00 -13.00 -20.87
CA GLU A 103 -12.28 -13.22 -20.19
C GLU A 103 -12.55 -12.15 -19.11
N ASN A 104 -11.60 -11.92 -18.21
CA ASN A 104 -11.80 -10.97 -17.11
C ASN A 104 -11.92 -9.52 -17.57
N ALA A 105 -11.23 -9.14 -18.65
CA ALA A 105 -11.32 -7.79 -19.20
C ALA A 105 -12.70 -7.47 -19.80
N GLN A 106 -13.51 -8.48 -20.13
CA GLN A 106 -14.90 -8.30 -20.58
C GLN A 106 -15.85 -7.99 -19.42
N SER A 107 -15.47 -8.33 -18.19
CA SER A 107 -16.27 -8.11 -16.98
C SER A 107 -15.85 -6.81 -16.29
N PHE A 108 -16.34 -5.66 -16.77
CA PHE A 108 -15.97 -4.36 -16.21
C PHE A 108 -17.15 -3.53 -15.70
N SER A 109 -16.82 -2.58 -14.83
CA SER A 109 -17.72 -1.52 -14.35
C SER A 109 -17.17 -0.17 -14.81
N GLU A 110 -18.01 0.84 -15.01
CA GLU A 110 -17.55 2.18 -15.44
C GLU A 110 -16.49 2.78 -14.51
N SER A 111 -16.57 2.52 -13.21
CA SER A 111 -15.65 3.06 -12.21
C SER A 111 -14.29 2.35 -12.16
N CYS A 112 -14.17 1.17 -12.79
CA CYS A 112 -12.99 0.31 -12.85
C CYS A 112 -13.05 -0.51 -14.15
N TYR A 113 -12.80 0.15 -15.28
CA TYR A 113 -12.75 -0.53 -16.57
C TYR A 113 -11.33 -0.90 -16.98
N LEU A 114 -11.26 -1.84 -17.92
CA LEU A 114 -10.05 -2.38 -18.51
C LEU A 114 -10.13 -2.24 -20.02
N GLU A 115 -9.00 -1.97 -20.65
CA GLU A 115 -8.87 -1.96 -22.10
C GLU A 115 -7.98 -3.13 -22.53
N LEU A 116 -8.44 -3.89 -23.52
CA LEU A 116 -7.62 -4.89 -24.20
C LEU A 116 -6.93 -4.23 -25.38
N LEU A 117 -5.61 -4.27 -25.37
CA LEU A 117 -4.78 -3.69 -26.41
C LEU A 117 -4.03 -4.79 -27.15
N ASP A 118 -3.97 -4.67 -28.47
CA ASP A 118 -3.02 -5.42 -29.28
C ASP A 118 -1.60 -4.84 -29.12
N ARG A 119 -0.61 -5.43 -29.78
CA ARG A 119 0.78 -4.97 -29.74
C ARG A 119 0.91 -3.53 -30.24
N SER A 120 0.20 -3.16 -31.31
CA SER A 120 0.34 -1.84 -31.92
C SER A 120 -0.16 -0.75 -30.97
N ALA A 121 -1.35 -0.92 -30.41
CA ALA A 121 -1.94 0.00 -29.45
C ALA A 121 -1.13 0.05 -28.14
N ALA A 122 -0.64 -1.09 -27.65
CA ALA A 122 0.20 -1.13 -26.46
C ALA A 122 1.55 -0.43 -26.68
N GLN A 123 2.17 -0.59 -27.85
CA GLN A 123 3.43 0.09 -28.19
C GLN A 123 3.25 1.57 -28.52
N TYR A 124 2.06 1.97 -28.95
CA TYR A 124 1.70 3.39 -29.04
C TYR A 124 1.70 4.05 -27.66
N LEU A 125 1.13 3.38 -26.64
CA LEU A 125 1.14 3.89 -25.25
C LEU A 125 2.54 3.83 -24.62
N VAL A 126 3.27 2.74 -24.83
CA VAL A 126 4.62 2.56 -24.30
C VAL A 126 5.53 2.03 -25.42
N PRO A 127 6.30 2.91 -26.08
CA PRO A 127 7.26 2.50 -27.10
C PRO A 127 8.20 1.42 -26.58
N ASP A 128 8.57 0.49 -27.45
CA ASP A 128 9.45 -0.66 -27.14
C ASP A 128 8.90 -1.64 -26.10
N LEU A 129 7.62 -1.53 -25.69
CA LEU A 129 7.00 -2.55 -24.84
C LEU A 129 6.96 -3.90 -25.56
N CYS A 130 7.42 -4.94 -24.86
CA CYS A 130 7.35 -6.31 -25.34
C CYS A 130 5.96 -6.88 -25.07
N VAL A 131 5.24 -7.22 -26.16
CA VAL A 131 3.88 -7.76 -26.12
C VAL A 131 3.86 -9.10 -26.88
N PRO A 132 4.40 -10.18 -26.28
CA PRO A 132 4.71 -11.41 -27.01
C PRO A 132 3.49 -12.12 -27.60
N LEU A 133 2.31 -11.96 -26.97
CA LEU A 133 1.06 -12.61 -27.36
C LEU A 133 0.07 -11.68 -28.06
N ASP A 134 0.54 -10.53 -28.52
CA ASP A 134 -0.31 -9.51 -29.14
C ASP A 134 -1.51 -9.11 -28.26
N LEU A 135 -1.29 -9.15 -26.94
CA LEU A 135 -2.30 -8.84 -25.93
C LEU A 135 -1.66 -8.14 -24.73
N ALA A 136 -2.22 -7.00 -24.36
CA ALA A 136 -1.97 -6.33 -23.09
C ALA A 136 -3.30 -5.88 -22.48
N VAL A 137 -3.34 -5.83 -21.15
CA VAL A 137 -4.44 -5.21 -20.40
C VAL A 137 -3.97 -3.84 -19.93
N TYR A 138 -4.67 -2.79 -20.35
CA TYR A 138 -4.48 -1.45 -19.85
C TYR A 138 -5.55 -1.12 -18.79
N MET A 139 -5.11 -0.50 -17.71
CA MET A 139 -5.92 -0.03 -16.58
C MET A 139 -5.84 1.50 -16.57
N PRO A 140 -6.72 2.22 -17.29
CA PRO A 140 -6.57 3.67 -17.49
C PRO A 140 -6.70 4.46 -16.18
N LEU A 141 -7.58 4.00 -15.29
CA LEU A 141 -7.86 4.65 -14.01
C LEU A 141 -6.80 4.34 -12.93
N ALA A 142 -5.92 3.36 -13.16
CA ALA A 142 -4.89 2.99 -12.20
C ALA A 142 -3.87 4.12 -12.02
N MET A 143 -3.25 4.17 -10.84
CA MET A 143 -2.38 5.28 -10.45
C MET A 143 -1.05 4.79 -9.93
N ASN A 144 -0.03 5.63 -10.05
CA ASN A 144 1.18 5.52 -9.24
C ASN A 144 1.14 6.57 -8.12
N ILE A 145 1.50 6.20 -6.91
CA ILE A 145 1.46 7.05 -5.72
C ILE A 145 2.83 7.04 -5.07
N HIS A 146 3.31 8.19 -4.61
CA HIS A 146 4.46 8.26 -3.72
C HIS A 146 4.03 7.84 -2.31
N PRO A 147 4.35 6.64 -1.81
CA PRO A 147 3.66 6.10 -0.64
C PRO A 147 3.95 6.86 0.64
N LYS A 148 5.22 7.21 0.89
CA LYS A 148 5.60 7.98 2.09
C LYS A 148 4.93 9.36 2.14
N ARG A 149 5.04 10.15 1.07
CA ARG A 149 4.38 11.46 0.95
C ARG A 149 2.85 11.35 1.07
N TYR A 150 2.24 10.31 0.49
CA TYR A 150 0.81 10.05 0.64
C TYR A 150 0.40 9.84 2.10
N LEU A 151 1.12 9.01 2.84
CA LEU A 151 0.82 8.76 4.26
C LEU A 151 1.03 10.02 5.11
N GLN A 152 2.08 10.80 4.83
CA GLN A 152 2.32 12.08 5.49
C GLN A 152 1.19 13.08 5.21
N ALA A 153 0.71 13.14 3.97
CA ALA A 153 -0.42 13.98 3.58
C ALA A 153 -1.75 13.52 4.19
N LEU A 154 -1.95 12.21 4.36
CA LEU A 154 -3.11 11.70 5.11
C LEU A 154 -3.06 12.09 6.58
N PHE A 155 -1.89 11.97 7.22
CA PHE A 155 -1.74 12.39 8.61
C PHE A 155 -1.99 13.90 8.75
N LEU A 156 -1.49 14.71 7.81
CA LEU A 156 -1.79 16.14 7.75
C LEU A 156 -3.31 16.39 7.64
N ALA A 157 -4.01 15.68 6.75
CA ALA A 157 -5.46 15.79 6.61
C ALA A 157 -6.21 15.42 7.91
N CYS A 158 -5.70 14.45 8.69
CA CYS A 158 -6.25 14.14 10.00
C CYS A 158 -6.05 15.27 11.02
N ASN A 159 -4.90 15.95 11.01
CA ASN A 159 -4.66 17.10 11.90
C ASN A 159 -5.59 18.26 11.54
N ASP A 160 -5.69 18.60 10.26
CA ASP A 160 -6.58 19.67 9.80
C ASP A 160 -8.05 19.38 10.19
N LEU A 161 -8.48 18.10 10.14
CA LEU A 161 -9.81 17.68 10.58
C LEU A 161 -9.97 17.79 12.11
N ALA A 162 -8.96 17.40 12.88
CA ALA A 162 -8.99 17.45 14.34
C ALA A 162 -9.12 18.88 14.85
N ASP A 163 -8.34 19.80 14.27
CA ASP A 163 -8.39 21.25 14.56
C ASP A 163 -9.78 21.85 14.31
N CYS A 164 -10.53 21.33 13.32
CA CYS A 164 -11.87 21.83 12.97
C CYS A 164 -12.99 21.28 13.86
N GLU A 165 -12.82 20.07 14.43
CA GLU A 165 -13.90 19.32 15.09
C GLU A 165 -13.71 19.17 16.61
N GLU A 166 -12.86 20.00 17.23
CA GLU A 166 -12.50 19.91 18.67
C GLU A 166 -12.03 18.49 19.08
N ARG A 167 -11.34 17.81 18.15
CA ARG A 167 -10.73 16.50 18.36
C ARG A 167 -9.22 16.65 18.49
N GLU A 168 -8.59 15.60 18.98
CA GLU A 168 -7.14 15.58 19.19
C GLU A 168 -6.50 14.40 18.45
N ILE A 169 -5.35 14.66 17.86
CA ILE A 169 -4.52 13.63 17.26
C ILE A 169 -3.05 13.93 17.55
N TYR A 170 -2.34 12.94 18.11
CA TYR A 170 -0.93 13.08 18.45
C TYR A 170 -0.10 11.94 17.87
N LEU A 171 1.13 12.24 17.49
CA LEU A 171 2.11 11.26 17.01
C LEU A 171 3.30 11.22 17.95
N PHE A 172 3.45 10.08 18.63
CA PHE A 172 4.57 9.77 19.49
C PHE A 172 5.57 8.89 18.73
N LYS A 173 6.80 9.38 18.59
CA LYS A 173 7.89 8.63 17.94
C LYS A 173 8.54 7.66 18.92
N GLU A 174 7.74 6.74 19.43
CA GLU A 174 8.10 5.86 20.53
C GLU A 174 7.68 4.42 20.23
N SER A 175 8.42 3.47 20.82
CA SER A 175 8.11 2.05 20.70
C SER A 175 7.31 1.57 21.90
N ILE A 176 6.17 0.95 21.66
CA ILE A 176 5.41 0.21 22.68
C ILE A 176 5.88 -1.23 22.69
N ASN A 177 6.37 -1.68 23.86
CA ASN A 177 6.90 -3.04 24.03
C ASN A 177 5.87 -4.02 24.59
N SER A 178 4.76 -3.51 25.13
CA SER A 178 3.72 -4.33 25.76
C SER A 178 2.39 -3.59 25.75
N LEU A 179 1.29 -4.30 25.46
CA LEU A 179 -0.05 -3.71 25.44
C LEU A 179 -0.52 -3.25 26.83
N HIS A 180 0.02 -3.82 27.91
CA HIS A 180 -0.26 -3.37 29.28
C HIS A 180 0.12 -1.91 29.54
N GLN A 181 1.05 -1.35 28.75
CA GLN A 181 1.44 0.06 28.87
C GLN A 181 0.30 1.01 28.47
N LEU A 182 -0.69 0.52 27.72
CA LEU A 182 -1.78 1.31 27.14
C LEU A 182 -3.14 0.98 27.79
N SER A 183 -3.25 -0.15 28.50
CA SER A 183 -4.54 -0.70 28.93
C SER A 183 -5.29 0.12 29.97
N GLU A 184 -4.61 1.00 30.70
CA GLU A 184 -5.23 1.86 31.73
C GLU A 184 -5.57 3.26 31.22
N GLU A 185 -4.93 3.70 30.13
CA GLU A 185 -5.03 5.07 29.61
C GLU A 185 -6.06 5.21 28.48
N TYR A 186 -6.34 4.13 27.75
CA TYR A 186 -7.18 4.17 26.55
C TYR A 186 -8.44 3.31 26.67
N ASP A 187 -9.55 3.79 26.08
CA ASP A 187 -10.78 2.99 25.94
C ASP A 187 -10.63 1.87 24.90
N ALA A 188 -9.80 2.09 23.88
CA ALA A 188 -9.49 1.11 22.85
C ALA A 188 -8.08 1.31 22.28
N VAL A 189 -7.44 0.19 21.91
CA VAL A 189 -6.13 0.17 21.25
C VAL A 189 -6.27 -0.51 19.88
N VAL A 190 -5.80 0.15 18.81
CA VAL A 190 -5.76 -0.43 17.46
C VAL A 190 -4.33 -0.78 17.08
N ILE A 191 -4.05 -2.08 16.92
CA ILE A 191 -2.74 -2.64 16.67
C ILE A 191 -2.49 -2.71 15.16
N CYS A 192 -1.60 -1.83 14.67
CA CYS A 192 -1.27 -1.67 13.24
C CYS A 192 0.20 -1.95 12.92
N LEU A 193 0.86 -2.86 13.66
CA LEU A 193 2.32 -3.06 13.62
C LEU A 193 2.86 -3.78 12.38
N GLY A 194 2.00 -4.21 11.45
CA GLY A 194 2.41 -4.95 10.26
C GLY A 194 3.29 -6.15 10.61
N ALA A 195 4.48 -6.24 10.00
CA ALA A 195 5.42 -7.33 10.27
C ALA A 195 6.02 -7.31 11.68
N LYS A 196 6.01 -6.15 12.37
CA LYS A 196 6.56 -6.02 13.73
C LYS A 196 5.59 -6.54 14.80
N VAL A 197 4.41 -7.04 14.45
CA VAL A 197 3.42 -7.51 15.44
C VAL A 197 3.96 -8.63 16.34
N ASP A 198 4.87 -9.47 15.83
CA ASP A 198 5.53 -10.52 16.62
C ASP A 198 6.47 -9.98 17.72
N LYS A 199 6.79 -8.68 17.69
CA LYS A 199 7.55 -8.03 18.77
C LYS A 199 6.70 -7.78 20.02
N LEU A 200 5.37 -7.80 19.92
CA LEU A 200 4.49 -7.72 21.07
C LEU A 200 4.36 -9.11 21.71
N PRO A 201 4.78 -9.30 22.99
CA PRO A 201 4.70 -10.60 23.65
C PRO A 201 3.30 -11.21 23.63
N GLN A 202 2.26 -10.39 23.77
CA GLN A 202 0.86 -10.84 23.81
C GLN A 202 0.37 -11.46 22.50
N LEU A 203 0.99 -11.12 21.35
CA LEU A 203 0.58 -11.56 20.01
C LEU A 203 1.64 -12.42 19.30
N SER A 204 2.86 -12.51 19.84
CA SER A 204 3.98 -13.22 19.23
C SER A 204 3.62 -14.66 18.91
N GLY A 205 3.69 -15.04 17.63
CA GLY A 205 3.38 -16.39 17.16
C GLY A 205 1.91 -16.81 17.21
N LYS A 206 0.98 -15.90 17.57
CA LYS A 206 -0.46 -16.19 17.65
C LYS A 206 -1.25 -15.82 16.39
N LEU A 207 -0.67 -14.98 15.54
CA LEU A 207 -1.30 -14.53 14.29
C LEU A 207 -0.80 -15.35 13.09
N PRO A 208 -1.66 -15.72 12.13
CA PRO A 208 -1.27 -16.51 10.96
C PRO A 208 -0.58 -15.66 9.89
N LEU A 209 0.39 -14.84 10.29
CA LEU A 209 1.13 -13.95 9.40
C LEU A 209 2.45 -14.58 8.99
N ARG A 210 2.85 -14.34 7.74
CA ARG A 210 4.17 -14.69 7.23
C ARG A 210 4.91 -13.43 6.84
N THR A 211 6.19 -13.34 7.17
CA THR A 211 7.01 -12.21 6.73
C THR A 211 7.51 -12.43 5.31
N CYS A 212 7.55 -11.36 4.53
CA CYS A 212 8.17 -11.36 3.21
C CYS A 212 8.85 -10.01 2.93
N ARG A 213 10.18 -10.01 2.93
CA ARG A 213 10.97 -8.83 2.56
C ARG A 213 10.93 -8.66 1.05
N GLY A 214 10.79 -7.42 0.60
CA GLY A 214 10.82 -7.07 -0.80
C GLY A 214 11.77 -5.90 -1.03
N VAL A 215 12.79 -6.14 -1.84
CA VAL A 215 13.74 -5.12 -2.29
C VAL A 215 13.23 -4.51 -3.58
N ILE A 216 13.35 -3.19 -3.68
CA ILE A 216 12.95 -2.37 -4.82
C ILE A 216 14.20 -1.61 -5.27
N ALA A 217 14.59 -1.84 -6.52
CA ALA A 217 15.68 -1.12 -7.16
C ALA A 217 15.20 0.26 -7.66
N LYS A 218 16.06 1.26 -7.54
CA LYS A 218 15.88 2.60 -8.09
C LYS A 218 16.82 2.74 -9.26
N LEU A 219 16.25 2.95 -10.44
CA LEU A 219 17.03 3.18 -11.66
C LEU A 219 16.81 4.61 -12.15
N GLN A 220 17.84 5.18 -12.76
CA GLN A 220 17.82 6.50 -13.34
C GLN A 220 18.35 6.48 -14.76
N LEU A 221 17.67 7.16 -15.69
CA LEU A 221 18.17 7.34 -17.05
C LEU A 221 19.29 8.39 -17.04
N PRO A 222 20.55 8.02 -17.35
CA PRO A 222 21.69 8.94 -17.27
C PRO A 222 21.48 10.21 -18.10
N SER A 223 21.80 11.38 -17.57
CA SER A 223 21.53 12.71 -18.19
C SER A 223 22.08 12.86 -19.60
N GLY A 224 23.21 12.21 -19.91
CA GLY A 224 23.85 12.24 -21.22
C GLY A 224 23.21 11.36 -22.30
N LEU A 225 22.24 10.51 -21.95
CA LEU A 225 21.50 9.73 -22.95
C LEU A 225 20.28 10.50 -23.45
N PRO A 226 20.00 10.46 -24.77
CA PRO A 226 18.78 11.01 -25.33
C PRO A 226 17.57 10.19 -24.86
N GLY A 227 16.43 10.87 -24.76
CA GLY A 227 15.15 10.26 -24.38
C GLY A 227 14.76 10.53 -22.94
N GLU A 228 13.45 10.50 -22.73
CA GLU A 228 12.80 10.59 -21.43
C GLU A 228 11.56 9.70 -21.44
N TYR A 229 11.18 9.18 -20.27
CA TYR A 229 9.91 8.50 -20.12
C TYR A 229 8.79 9.54 -20.03
N ASP A 230 7.99 9.66 -21.08
CA ASP A 230 6.91 10.64 -21.15
C ASP A 230 5.98 10.54 -19.92
N HIS A 231 5.67 11.71 -19.36
CA HIS A 231 4.84 11.89 -18.18
C HIS A 231 3.41 11.35 -18.32
N GLN A 232 2.92 11.15 -19.54
CA GLN A 232 1.59 10.60 -19.81
C GLN A 232 1.58 9.07 -19.87
N ARG A 233 2.75 8.42 -19.97
CA ARG A 233 2.84 6.97 -20.17
C ARG A 233 2.55 6.20 -18.88
N PRO A 234 1.86 5.04 -18.98
CA PRO A 234 1.49 4.23 -17.84
C PRO A 234 2.68 3.54 -17.17
N SER A 235 2.54 3.19 -15.90
CA SER A 235 3.48 2.24 -15.28
C SER A 235 3.28 0.83 -15.85
N ILE A 236 4.31 -0.02 -15.77
CA ILE A 236 4.27 -1.38 -16.35
C ILE A 236 4.16 -2.41 -15.23
N LEU A 237 3.16 -3.28 -15.31
CA LEU A 237 2.95 -4.36 -14.35
C LEU A 237 3.30 -5.71 -14.98
N SER A 238 4.38 -6.34 -14.50
CA SER A 238 4.81 -7.68 -14.94
C SER A 238 5.33 -8.49 -13.74
N ASP A 239 6.15 -9.52 -13.99
CA ASP A 239 6.82 -10.27 -12.92
C ASP A 239 7.82 -9.39 -12.14
N ALA A 240 8.41 -8.40 -12.82
CA ALA A 240 9.02 -7.23 -12.18
C ALA A 240 8.28 -5.98 -12.67
N TRP A 241 7.60 -5.28 -11.77
CA TRP A 241 6.88 -4.06 -12.12
C TRP A 241 7.85 -2.89 -12.28
N LEU A 242 7.48 -1.94 -13.13
CA LEU A 242 8.20 -0.68 -13.38
C LEU A 242 7.27 0.48 -13.05
N ALA A 243 7.54 1.14 -11.93
CA ALA A 243 6.79 2.29 -11.43
C ALA A 243 7.49 3.59 -11.82
N PHE A 244 7.00 4.22 -12.89
CA PHE A 244 7.52 5.48 -13.38
C PHE A 244 6.91 6.66 -12.61
N ARG A 245 7.76 7.40 -11.90
CA ARG A 245 7.36 8.58 -11.12
C ARG A 245 7.85 9.87 -11.78
N GLU A 246 9.01 9.83 -12.38
CA GLU A 246 9.63 10.95 -13.09
C GLU A 246 10.15 10.48 -14.44
N PRO A 247 10.42 11.39 -15.40
CA PRO A 247 10.81 10.98 -16.75
C PRO A 247 12.12 10.21 -16.81
N ARG A 248 12.98 10.43 -15.82
CA ARG A 248 14.28 9.79 -15.72
C ARG A 248 14.42 8.92 -14.50
N SER A 249 13.36 8.68 -13.71
CA SER A 249 13.43 7.82 -12.52
C SER A 249 12.33 6.77 -12.52
N VAL A 250 12.73 5.53 -12.25
CA VAL A 250 11.83 4.38 -12.19
C VAL A 250 12.19 3.50 -10.99
N LEU A 251 11.16 3.03 -10.31
CA LEU A 251 11.28 1.97 -9.33
C LEU A 251 11.01 0.62 -10.01
N VAL A 252 11.88 -0.35 -9.79
CA VAL A 252 11.74 -1.70 -10.30
C VAL A 252 11.59 -2.64 -9.13
N GLY A 253 10.54 -3.45 -9.10
CA GLY A 253 10.37 -4.36 -8.00
C GLY A 253 9.35 -5.47 -8.17
N SER A 254 9.11 -6.25 -7.12
CA SER A 254 10.02 -6.40 -5.97
C SER A 254 10.49 -7.84 -5.87
N THR A 255 11.62 -8.06 -5.20
CA THR A 255 12.04 -9.41 -4.80
C THR A 255 11.07 -9.99 -3.76
N TRP A 256 11.25 -11.27 -3.44
CA TRP A 256 10.42 -12.02 -2.50
C TRP A 256 11.28 -12.91 -1.60
N ASP A 257 11.77 -12.34 -0.49
CA ASP A 257 12.50 -13.06 0.55
C ASP A 257 11.54 -13.46 1.68
N TRP A 258 11.06 -14.70 1.63
CA TRP A 258 10.11 -15.25 2.58
C TRP A 258 10.76 -15.62 3.91
N SER A 259 10.01 -15.46 5.01
CA SER A 259 10.48 -15.76 6.37
C SER A 259 11.62 -14.84 6.85
N SER A 260 11.90 -13.78 6.10
CA SER A 260 12.85 -12.75 6.47
C SER A 260 12.46 -12.09 7.80
N LYS A 261 13.46 -11.74 8.61
CA LYS A 261 13.29 -11.00 9.86
C LYS A 261 13.99 -9.64 9.83
N ASP A 262 14.38 -9.20 8.64
CA ASP A 262 15.02 -7.91 8.45
C ASP A 262 13.97 -6.81 8.25
N TYR A 263 13.80 -6.01 9.30
CA TYR A 263 12.88 -4.87 9.36
C TYR A 263 13.47 -3.57 8.80
N ALA A 264 14.75 -3.54 8.45
CA ALA A 264 15.43 -2.33 8.03
C ALA A 264 14.92 -1.86 6.65
N SER A 265 14.71 -0.55 6.50
CA SER A 265 14.40 0.04 5.19
C SER A 265 15.63 0.17 4.29
N SER A 266 16.81 0.23 4.90
CA SER A 266 18.10 0.22 4.22
C SER A 266 18.38 -1.15 3.59
N VAL A 267 19.15 -1.13 2.51
CA VAL A 267 19.54 -2.31 1.72
C VAL A 267 21.05 -2.27 1.59
N SER A 268 21.73 -3.36 1.93
CA SER A 268 23.19 -3.45 1.76
C SER A 268 23.58 -3.52 0.28
N GLU A 269 24.84 -3.27 -0.05
CA GLU A 269 25.32 -3.38 -1.44
C GLU A 269 25.17 -4.79 -2.00
N GLU A 270 25.39 -5.82 -1.17
CA GLU A 270 25.23 -7.23 -1.55
C GLU A 270 23.75 -7.57 -1.77
N GLU A 271 22.86 -7.10 -0.89
CA GLU A 271 21.42 -7.30 -1.05
C GLU A 271 20.90 -6.58 -2.31
N ALA A 272 21.35 -5.36 -2.55
CA ALA A 272 21.01 -4.58 -3.75
C ALA A 272 21.50 -5.29 -5.03
N SER A 273 22.72 -5.82 -5.01
CA SER A 273 23.30 -6.55 -6.14
C SER A 273 22.49 -7.79 -6.49
N ARG A 274 22.15 -8.62 -5.50
CA ARG A 274 21.27 -9.79 -5.69
C ARG A 274 19.89 -9.40 -6.20
N ALA A 275 19.32 -8.32 -5.68
CA ALA A 275 18.03 -7.83 -6.15
C ALA A 275 18.09 -7.38 -7.62
N MET A 276 19.18 -6.73 -8.04
CA MET A 276 19.39 -6.33 -9.43
C MET A 276 19.56 -7.53 -10.36
N GLU A 277 20.32 -8.55 -9.96
CA GLU A 277 20.46 -9.81 -10.69
C GLU A 277 19.11 -10.51 -10.90
N GLU A 278 18.22 -10.46 -9.90
CA GLU A 278 16.88 -11.04 -9.99
C GLU A 278 15.92 -10.20 -10.85
N LEU A 279 15.93 -8.88 -10.66
CA LEU A 279 14.91 -7.97 -11.22
C LEU A 279 15.20 -7.54 -12.65
N MET A 280 16.46 -7.30 -13.03
CA MET A 280 16.79 -6.78 -14.36
C MET A 280 16.43 -7.70 -15.52
N PRO A 281 16.65 -9.04 -15.44
CA PRO A 281 16.21 -9.93 -16.50
C PRO A 281 14.69 -9.88 -16.70
N LYS A 282 13.92 -9.84 -15.60
CA LYS A 282 12.45 -9.77 -15.62
C LYS A 282 11.96 -8.43 -16.19
N ALA A 283 12.54 -7.32 -15.74
CA ALA A 283 12.15 -5.99 -16.21
C ALA A 283 12.49 -5.79 -17.69
N SER A 284 13.69 -6.19 -18.12
CA SER A 284 14.13 -6.00 -19.51
C SER A 284 13.47 -6.97 -20.50
N ALA A 285 12.92 -8.09 -20.03
CA ALA A 285 12.09 -8.96 -20.86
C ALA A 285 10.79 -8.27 -21.31
N VAL A 286 10.29 -7.32 -20.52
CA VAL A 286 9.02 -6.61 -20.77
C VAL A 286 9.25 -5.21 -21.33
N TYR A 287 10.29 -4.52 -20.86
CA TYR A 287 10.66 -3.19 -21.34
C TYR A 287 12.19 -3.14 -21.59
N PRO A 288 12.67 -3.61 -22.76
CA PRO A 288 14.09 -3.69 -23.09
C PRO A 288 14.90 -2.40 -22.88
N PRO A 289 14.37 -1.18 -23.13
CA PRO A 289 15.13 0.06 -22.91
C PRO A 289 15.62 0.26 -21.47
N ILE A 290 15.03 -0.44 -20.49
CA ILE A 290 15.45 -0.36 -19.08
C ILE A 290 16.92 -0.74 -18.87
N ARG A 291 17.52 -1.51 -19.79
CA ARG A 291 18.95 -1.88 -19.74
C ARG A 291 19.90 -0.68 -19.83
N ASN A 292 19.42 0.44 -20.38
CA ASN A 292 20.20 1.67 -20.51
C ASN A 292 20.10 2.56 -19.26
N TRP A 293 19.34 2.15 -18.24
CA TRP A 293 19.14 2.90 -17.01
C TRP A 293 20.15 2.47 -15.97
N ALA A 294 20.76 3.43 -15.29
CA ALA A 294 21.76 3.18 -14.27
C ALA A 294 21.09 2.88 -12.92
N PHE A 295 21.64 1.94 -12.17
CA PHE A 295 21.27 1.72 -10.78
C PHE A 295 21.76 2.89 -9.91
N VAL A 296 20.87 3.47 -9.11
CA VAL A 296 21.19 4.60 -8.22
C VAL A 296 20.89 4.32 -6.75
N GLY A 297 20.33 3.16 -6.44
CA GLY A 297 20.08 2.74 -5.06
C GLY A 297 18.94 1.73 -4.94
N ALA A 298 18.71 1.26 -3.72
CA ALA A 298 17.63 0.34 -3.42
C ALA A 298 16.93 0.74 -2.12
N GLN A 299 15.72 0.22 -1.93
CA GLN A 299 15.00 0.29 -0.65
C GLN A 299 14.25 -1.01 -0.42
N ALA A 300 13.96 -1.33 0.84
CA ALA A 300 13.23 -2.54 1.18
C ALA A 300 12.10 -2.27 2.18
N GLY A 301 11.15 -3.20 2.20
CA GLY A 301 10.11 -3.26 3.22
C GLY A 301 9.79 -4.70 3.59
N LEU A 302 9.60 -4.95 4.87
CA LEU A 302 9.14 -6.24 5.38
C LEU A 302 7.62 -6.28 5.43
N ARG A 303 7.01 -7.10 4.57
CA ARG A 303 5.55 -7.24 4.48
C ARG A 303 5.06 -8.29 5.47
N ALA A 304 3.97 -8.00 6.17
CA ALA A 304 3.15 -9.02 6.82
C ALA A 304 2.15 -9.56 5.81
N MET A 305 2.37 -10.80 5.37
CA MET A 305 1.54 -11.50 4.41
C MET A 305 0.49 -12.33 5.16
N PRO A 306 -0.81 -12.15 4.88
CA PRO A 306 -1.87 -12.94 5.48
C PRO A 306 -1.97 -14.31 4.79
N PRO A 307 -2.71 -15.27 5.36
CA PRO A 307 -2.96 -16.55 4.70
C PRO A 307 -3.73 -16.36 3.39
N LEU A 308 -3.59 -17.33 2.48
CA LEU A 308 -4.36 -17.35 1.25
C LEU A 308 -5.74 -17.95 1.53
N THR A 309 -6.79 -17.22 1.14
CA THR A 309 -8.18 -17.68 1.20
C THR A 309 -8.74 -17.84 -0.22
N PRO A 310 -9.95 -18.42 -0.40
CA PRO A 310 -10.64 -18.40 -1.70
C PRO A 310 -10.85 -16.99 -2.29
N TYR A 311 -10.89 -15.96 -1.43
CA TYR A 311 -11.01 -14.55 -1.82
C TYR A 311 -9.66 -13.85 -2.03
N GLY A 312 -8.55 -14.60 -1.89
CA GLY A 312 -7.19 -14.11 -1.95
C GLY A 312 -6.57 -13.89 -0.57
N SER A 313 -5.44 -13.20 -0.55
CA SER A 313 -4.73 -12.82 0.68
C SER A 313 -5.37 -11.56 1.27
N LEU A 314 -6.32 -11.73 2.18
CA LEU A 314 -7.06 -10.64 2.81
C LEU A 314 -6.40 -10.19 4.13
N PRO A 315 -6.40 -8.88 4.44
CA PRO A 315 -6.01 -8.37 5.75
C PRO A 315 -6.73 -9.06 6.93
N LEU A 316 -6.05 -9.09 8.08
CA LEU A 316 -6.62 -9.60 9.32
C LEU A 316 -7.23 -8.44 10.10
N LEU A 317 -8.53 -8.51 10.37
CA LEU A 317 -9.23 -7.58 11.25
C LEU A 317 -9.85 -8.32 12.43
N GLY A 318 -10.11 -7.58 13.51
CA GLY A 318 -10.96 -8.04 14.60
C GLY A 318 -10.45 -7.69 15.99
N CYS A 319 -11.31 -7.88 16.97
CA CYS A 319 -10.99 -7.81 18.38
C CYS A 319 -10.05 -8.95 18.76
N VAL A 320 -9.01 -8.70 19.56
CA VAL A 320 -8.01 -9.71 19.94
C VAL A 320 -7.95 -9.96 21.45
N ASP A 321 -8.96 -9.50 22.19
CA ASP A 321 -9.04 -9.68 23.64
C ASP A 321 -8.95 -11.17 24.04
N ASP A 322 -9.65 -12.06 23.32
CA ASP A 322 -9.59 -13.52 23.54
C ASP A 322 -8.18 -14.12 23.35
N ILE A 323 -7.34 -13.48 22.53
CA ILE A 323 -5.97 -13.92 22.22
C ILE A 323 -4.99 -13.39 23.27
N ILE A 324 -5.24 -12.18 23.78
CA ILE A 324 -4.45 -11.54 24.82
C ILE A 324 -4.72 -12.23 26.16
N GLY A 325 -5.96 -12.67 26.42
CA GLY A 325 -6.32 -13.50 27.56
C GLY A 325 -6.61 -12.71 28.85
N GLU A 326 -6.94 -11.42 28.74
CA GLU A 326 -7.16 -10.53 29.88
C GLU A 326 -8.54 -9.88 29.84
N SER A 327 -9.19 -9.81 31.01
CA SER A 327 -10.41 -9.03 31.20
C SER A 327 -10.03 -7.56 31.32
N VAL A 328 -9.87 -6.88 30.19
CA VAL A 328 -9.44 -5.49 30.17
C VAL A 328 -10.64 -4.57 29.97
N LYS A 329 -10.65 -3.42 30.66
CA LYS A 329 -11.57 -2.30 30.37
C LYS A 329 -11.35 -1.76 28.94
N CYS A 330 -10.10 -1.82 28.47
CA CYS A 330 -9.65 -1.41 27.14
C CYS A 330 -9.83 -2.53 26.11
N ARG A 331 -10.49 -2.24 24.98
CA ARG A 331 -10.62 -3.22 23.88
C ARG A 331 -9.44 -3.17 22.93
N HIS A 332 -8.89 -4.33 22.57
CA HIS A 332 -7.80 -4.43 21.61
C HIS A 332 -8.30 -4.89 20.24
N TRP A 333 -8.00 -4.10 19.22
CA TRP A 333 -8.36 -4.37 17.83
C TRP A 333 -7.11 -4.56 16.98
N LEU A 334 -7.16 -5.46 16.01
CA LEU A 334 -6.07 -5.72 15.07
C LEU A 334 -6.41 -5.19 13.68
N VAL A 335 -5.43 -4.54 13.05
CA VAL A 335 -5.36 -4.35 11.60
C VAL A 335 -3.99 -4.84 11.12
N GLY A 336 -3.96 -6.06 10.58
CA GLY A 336 -2.74 -6.74 10.18
C GLY A 336 -2.79 -7.33 8.78
N GLY A 337 -1.68 -7.87 8.30
CA GLY A 337 -1.68 -8.68 7.08
C GLY A 337 -2.04 -7.94 5.79
N LEU A 338 -1.73 -6.65 5.67
CA LEU A 338 -2.01 -5.88 4.44
C LEU A 338 -1.21 -6.37 3.21
N GLY A 339 -0.12 -7.11 3.42
CA GLY A 339 0.66 -7.76 2.38
C GLY A 339 1.12 -6.82 1.26
N SER A 340 1.03 -7.29 0.02
CA SER A 340 1.38 -6.53 -1.19
C SER A 340 0.27 -5.61 -1.71
N ARG A 341 -0.92 -5.65 -1.08
CA ARG A 341 -2.12 -4.91 -1.52
C ARG A 341 -2.59 -3.88 -0.49
N GLY A 342 -1.75 -3.55 0.48
CA GLY A 342 -2.10 -2.62 1.56
C GLY A 342 -2.59 -1.27 1.07
N LEU A 343 -1.98 -0.72 0.01
CA LEU A 343 -2.36 0.56 -0.58
C LEU A 343 -3.78 0.58 -1.18
N LEU A 344 -4.35 -0.58 -1.49
CA LEU A 344 -5.74 -0.67 -1.96
C LEU A 344 -6.70 -0.85 -0.78
N TYR A 345 -6.37 -1.76 0.15
CA TYR A 345 -7.28 -2.15 1.21
C TYR A 345 -7.35 -1.15 2.37
N HIS A 346 -6.30 -0.34 2.61
CA HIS A 346 -6.17 0.47 3.84
C HIS A 346 -7.36 1.39 4.09
N GLY A 347 -7.95 1.98 3.05
CA GLY A 347 -9.10 2.87 3.21
C GLY A 347 -10.34 2.16 3.73
N LEU A 348 -10.70 1.02 3.12
CA LEU A 348 -11.85 0.24 3.56
C LEU A 348 -11.64 -0.36 4.95
N VAL A 349 -10.47 -0.96 5.20
CA VAL A 349 -10.23 -1.61 6.50
C VAL A 349 -10.12 -0.58 7.62
N GLY A 350 -9.52 0.59 7.38
CA GLY A 350 -9.46 1.67 8.36
C GLY A 350 -10.84 2.17 8.75
N LYS A 351 -11.73 2.35 7.76
CA LYS A 351 -13.13 2.74 7.99
C LYS A 351 -13.91 1.70 8.79
N LEU A 352 -13.82 0.42 8.41
CA LEU A 352 -14.51 -0.66 9.10
C LEU A 352 -14.02 -0.83 10.54
N THR A 353 -12.70 -0.75 10.76
CA THR A 353 -12.13 -0.80 12.10
C THR A 353 -12.56 0.40 12.94
N ALA A 354 -12.56 1.62 12.39
CA ALA A 354 -13.04 2.80 13.12
C ALA A 354 -14.51 2.63 13.55
N GLN A 355 -15.36 2.08 12.67
CA GLN A 355 -16.75 1.75 13.01
C GLN A 355 -16.84 0.69 14.11
N ALA A 356 -16.02 -0.36 14.04
CA ALA A 356 -16.00 -1.43 15.04
C ALA A 356 -15.54 -0.93 16.42
N VAL A 357 -14.54 -0.06 16.46
CA VAL A 357 -14.03 0.58 17.67
C VAL A 357 -15.09 1.48 18.29
N LEU A 358 -15.66 2.41 17.51
CA LEU A 358 -16.66 3.37 18.00
C LEU A 358 -17.95 2.69 18.48
N SER A 359 -18.38 1.64 17.79
CA SER A 359 -19.56 0.85 18.21
C SER A 359 -19.23 -0.20 19.25
N SER A 360 -17.95 -0.40 19.56
CA SER A 360 -17.47 -1.51 20.38
C SER A 360 -18.07 -2.85 19.92
N SER A 361 -18.14 -3.08 18.61
CA SER A 361 -18.80 -4.27 18.04
C SER A 361 -18.03 -4.82 16.85
N GLU A 362 -17.61 -6.08 16.94
CA GLU A 362 -16.97 -6.79 15.83
C GLU A 362 -17.98 -7.16 14.72
N SER A 363 -19.29 -7.10 15.00
CA SER A 363 -20.33 -7.51 14.04
C SER A 363 -20.40 -6.65 12.77
N VAL A 364 -19.81 -5.45 12.78
CA VAL A 364 -19.70 -4.59 11.60
C VAL A 364 -18.61 -5.04 10.63
N LEU A 365 -17.69 -5.91 11.08
CA LEU A 365 -16.62 -6.45 10.26
C LEU A 365 -17.12 -7.64 9.43
N PRO A 366 -16.89 -7.65 8.11
CA PRO A 366 -17.15 -8.82 7.28
C PRO A 366 -16.42 -10.06 7.79
N SER A 367 -17.09 -11.20 7.73
CA SER A 367 -16.55 -12.48 8.24
C SER A 367 -15.22 -12.87 7.58
N GLU A 368 -15.03 -12.52 6.31
CA GLU A 368 -13.83 -12.84 5.53
C GLU A 368 -12.58 -12.18 6.11
N PHE A 369 -12.71 -11.05 6.81
CA PHE A 369 -11.60 -10.40 7.50
C PHE A 369 -11.34 -10.95 8.91
N THR A 370 -12.27 -11.72 9.49
CA THR A 370 -12.18 -12.26 10.86
C THR A 370 -12.03 -13.80 10.91
N GLN A 371 -12.26 -14.49 9.78
CA GLN A 371 -12.16 -15.96 9.65
C GLN A 371 -10.83 -16.54 10.11
N TRP A 372 -9.74 -15.77 10.07
CA TRP A 372 -8.42 -16.18 10.56
C TRP A 372 -8.44 -16.62 12.03
N LYS A 373 -9.36 -16.08 12.85
CA LYS A 373 -9.52 -16.48 14.25
C LYS A 373 -9.93 -17.94 14.42
N SER A 374 -10.67 -18.49 13.46
CA SER A 374 -11.01 -19.93 13.45
C SER A 374 -9.88 -20.81 12.94
N MET A 375 -8.88 -20.25 12.26
CA MET A 375 -7.71 -20.99 11.76
C MET A 375 -6.60 -21.10 12.82
N SER A 376 -6.59 -20.20 13.80
CA SER A 376 -5.62 -20.18 14.91
C SER A 376 -6.03 -20.98 16.14
N LYS A 377 -7.20 -21.66 16.11
CA LYS A 377 -7.69 -22.51 17.21
C LYS A 377 -7.20 -23.95 17.10
#